data_AF-A0A7Y5L591-F1
#
_entry.id   AF-A0A7Y5L591-F1
#
_cell.length_a   1.000
_cell.length_b   1.000
_cell.length_c   1.000
_cell.angle_alpha   90.00
_cell.angle_beta   90.00
_cell.angle_gamma   90.00
#
_symmetry.space_group_name_H-M   'P 1'
#
loop_
_entity.id
_entity.type
_entity.pdbx_description
1 polymer ?
#
loop_
_entity_poly.entity_id
_entity_poly.type
_entity_poly.pdbx_seq_one_letter_code
_entity_poly.pdbx_strand_id
1 'polypeptide(L)'
;MSVQRFELEIGASVYGARLVATEPINAGEIVYRIEQYKLTKKPTYQTIQIGPNKHLKELGVLAYLNHSCRPNVAVNTHALTVFACRDIAPGDELSFFYPSTEWKMDRPFACLCGAPECIRLVAGAIYVPLDVLSRYFINDHIRQMALALLENTAAGGLASPQDMLVNKSAGLISPAENLMNYPKASRRETV
;
A
#
# COMPACT_ATOMS: atom_id res chain seq x y z
N MET A 1 16.77 -1.40 -22.36
CA MET A 1 15.50 -1.87 -21.73
C MET A 1 15.85 -2.22 -20.30
N SER A 2 15.31 -1.50 -19.31
CA SER A 2 15.61 -1.82 -17.91
C SER A 2 15.01 -3.17 -17.58
N VAL A 3 15.83 -4.15 -17.22
CA VAL A 3 15.37 -5.45 -16.73
C VAL A 3 14.68 -5.20 -15.40
N GLN A 4 13.45 -5.68 -15.26
CA GLN A 4 12.69 -5.59 -14.02
C GLN A 4 13.33 -6.54 -13.01
N ARG A 5 13.90 -6.02 -11.92
CA ARG A 5 14.65 -6.79 -10.89
C ARG A 5 13.75 -7.48 -9.86
N PHE A 6 12.53 -7.80 -10.26
CA PHE A 6 11.55 -8.50 -9.43
C PHE A 6 10.54 -9.24 -10.29
N GLU A 7 9.95 -10.28 -9.74
CA GLU A 7 8.95 -11.11 -10.40
C GLU A 7 7.69 -11.27 -9.55
N LEU A 8 6.62 -11.72 -10.20
CA LEU A 8 5.34 -12.02 -9.56
C LEU A 8 5.29 -13.51 -9.21
N GLU A 9 5.16 -13.83 -7.94
CA GLU A 9 4.88 -15.19 -7.47
C GLU A 9 3.41 -15.33 -7.08
N ILE A 10 2.74 -16.38 -7.57
CA ILE A 10 1.32 -16.65 -7.30
C ILE A 10 1.21 -17.80 -6.29
N GLY A 11 0.42 -17.61 -5.24
CA GLY A 11 0.11 -18.66 -4.24
C GLY A 11 1.22 -18.93 -3.21
N ALA A 12 2.19 -18.02 -3.09
CA ALA A 12 3.38 -18.21 -2.26
C ALA A 12 3.35 -17.46 -0.90
N SER A 13 2.31 -16.67 -0.61
CA SER A 13 2.22 -15.89 0.63
C SER A 13 0.87 -16.04 1.33
N VAL A 14 0.83 -15.68 2.62
CA VAL A 14 -0.41 -15.55 3.37
C VAL A 14 -1.36 -14.51 2.75
N TYR A 15 -0.90 -13.61 1.90
CA TYR A 15 -1.71 -12.62 1.17
C TYR A 15 -2.09 -13.06 -0.25
N GLY A 16 -1.69 -14.28 -0.65
CA GLY A 16 -1.84 -14.78 -2.01
C GLY A 16 -0.60 -14.50 -2.84
N ALA A 17 -0.75 -13.70 -3.90
CA ALA A 17 0.35 -13.34 -4.78
C ALA A 17 1.25 -12.24 -4.17
N ARG A 18 2.51 -12.22 -4.57
CA ARG A 18 3.52 -11.27 -4.05
C ARG A 18 4.54 -10.90 -5.12
N LEU A 19 5.17 -9.75 -4.96
CA LEU A 19 6.35 -9.37 -5.75
C LEU A 19 7.61 -9.74 -4.99
N VAL A 20 8.57 -10.36 -5.67
CA VAL A 20 9.82 -10.84 -5.06
C VAL A 20 11.02 -10.32 -5.83
N ALA A 21 12.01 -9.78 -5.12
CA ALA A 21 13.25 -9.31 -5.73
C ALA A 21 14.03 -10.50 -6.35
N THR A 22 14.51 -10.35 -7.57
CA THR A 22 15.33 -11.38 -8.26
C THR A 22 16.82 -11.09 -8.19
N GLU A 23 17.19 -9.86 -7.82
CA GLU A 23 18.54 -9.34 -7.72
C GLU A 23 18.68 -8.45 -6.48
N PRO A 24 19.90 -8.22 -5.97
CA PRO A 24 20.09 -7.24 -4.89
C PRO A 24 19.68 -5.84 -5.35
N ILE A 25 19.02 -5.11 -4.47
CA ILE A 25 18.61 -3.70 -4.67
C ILE A 25 19.11 -2.90 -3.48
N ASN A 26 19.95 -1.90 -3.71
CA ASN A 26 20.47 -1.06 -2.64
C ASN A 26 19.42 -0.05 -2.17
N ALA A 27 19.51 0.36 -0.91
CA ALA A 27 18.71 1.44 -0.34
C ALA A 27 18.75 2.70 -1.22
N GLY A 28 17.59 3.31 -1.45
CA GLY A 28 17.41 4.51 -2.27
C GLY A 28 17.29 4.26 -3.77
N GLU A 29 17.57 3.06 -4.27
CA GLU A 29 17.42 2.77 -5.70
C GLU A 29 15.96 2.75 -6.15
N ILE A 30 15.73 3.19 -7.39
CA ILE A 30 14.43 3.04 -8.04
C ILE A 30 14.24 1.57 -8.44
N VAL A 31 13.20 0.95 -7.87
CA VAL A 31 12.77 -0.41 -8.17
C VAL A 31 11.88 -0.42 -9.40
N TYR A 32 10.98 0.56 -9.52
CA TYR A 32 10.00 0.63 -10.59
C TYR A 32 9.54 2.06 -10.89
N ARG A 33 9.21 2.35 -12.15
CA ARG A 33 8.61 3.63 -12.59
C ARG A 33 7.16 3.39 -13.02
N ILE A 34 6.24 4.17 -12.48
CA ILE A 34 4.80 4.08 -12.77
C ILE A 34 4.50 4.88 -14.04
N GLU A 35 4.61 4.23 -15.19
CA GLU A 35 4.44 4.90 -16.49
C GLU A 35 3.02 4.74 -17.05
N GLN A 36 2.38 3.59 -16.79
CA GLN A 36 1.05 3.27 -17.31
C GLN A 36 0.04 3.22 -16.18
N TYR A 37 -0.95 4.12 -16.24
CA TYR A 37 -2.05 4.18 -15.29
C TYR A 37 -3.24 4.92 -15.90
N LYS A 38 -4.41 4.73 -15.30
CA LYS A 38 -5.57 5.62 -15.48
C LYS A 38 -5.93 6.29 -14.17
N LEU A 39 -6.69 7.38 -14.27
CA LEU A 39 -7.21 8.09 -13.10
C LEU A 39 -8.64 7.63 -12.76
N THR A 40 -8.95 7.61 -11.47
CA THR A 40 -10.30 7.38 -10.95
C THR A 40 -10.52 8.18 -9.66
N LYS A 41 -11.78 8.50 -9.37
CA LYS A 41 -12.20 9.05 -8.07
C LYS A 41 -12.61 7.97 -7.08
N LYS A 42 -13.01 6.79 -7.59
CA LYS A 42 -13.49 5.67 -6.77
C LYS A 42 -12.30 4.84 -6.31
N PRO A 43 -12.02 4.75 -4.99
CA PRO A 43 -11.00 3.85 -4.47
C PRO A 43 -11.41 2.39 -4.68
N THR A 44 -10.43 1.53 -4.89
CA THR A 44 -10.55 0.07 -4.77
C THR A 44 -9.29 -0.48 -4.11
N TYR A 45 -9.31 -1.75 -3.71
CA TYR A 45 -8.12 -2.45 -3.21
C TYR A 45 -6.92 -2.51 -4.18
N GLN A 46 -7.10 -2.16 -5.46
CA GLN A 46 -6.04 -2.14 -6.49
C GLN A 46 -5.66 -0.73 -6.93
N THR A 47 -6.19 0.29 -6.28
CA THR A 47 -5.86 1.68 -6.58
C THR A 47 -4.81 2.23 -5.60
N ILE A 48 -4.05 3.23 -6.04
CA ILE A 48 -3.16 4.01 -5.17
C ILE A 48 -3.67 5.45 -5.13
N GLN A 49 -3.98 5.96 -3.95
CA GLN A 49 -4.39 7.34 -3.75
C GLN A 49 -3.22 8.30 -3.98
N ILE A 50 -3.49 9.38 -4.72
CA ILE A 50 -2.53 10.44 -5.08
C ILE A 50 -3.06 11.84 -4.76
N GLY A 51 -4.17 11.91 -4.03
CA GLY A 51 -4.85 13.13 -3.63
C GLY A 51 -6.21 12.82 -2.97
N PRO A 52 -6.89 13.80 -2.35
CA PRO A 52 -8.10 13.55 -1.55
C PRO A 52 -9.21 12.78 -2.27
N ASN A 53 -9.39 13.00 -3.58
CA ASN A 53 -10.40 12.33 -4.41
C ASN A 53 -9.81 11.83 -5.74
N LYS A 54 -8.54 11.40 -5.72
CA LYS A 54 -7.80 11.04 -6.94
C LYS A 54 -6.93 9.83 -6.69
N HIS A 55 -7.11 8.82 -7.53
CA HIS A 55 -6.36 7.56 -7.45
C HIS A 55 -5.82 7.16 -8.83
N LEU A 56 -4.69 6.46 -8.81
CA LEU A 56 -4.17 5.68 -9.93
C LEU A 56 -4.87 4.32 -9.95
N LYS A 57 -5.22 3.82 -11.14
CA LYS A 57 -5.71 2.45 -11.38
C LYS A 57 -5.02 1.84 -12.58
N GLU A 58 -5.22 0.53 -12.78
CA GLU A 58 -4.60 -0.25 -13.86
C GLU A 58 -3.06 -0.29 -13.75
N LEU A 59 -2.57 -0.47 -12.52
CA LEU A 59 -1.15 -0.40 -12.13
C LEU A 59 -0.32 -1.65 -12.48
N GLY A 60 -0.88 -2.57 -13.27
CA GLY A 60 -0.20 -3.81 -13.67
C GLY A 60 0.35 -4.61 -12.49
N VAL A 61 1.65 -4.89 -12.52
CA VAL A 61 2.35 -5.68 -11.49
C VAL A 61 2.33 -5.02 -10.11
N LEU A 62 2.20 -3.69 -10.01
CA LEU A 62 2.19 -3.03 -8.70
C LEU A 62 0.92 -3.30 -7.90
N ALA A 63 -0.14 -3.81 -8.52
CA ALA A 63 -1.33 -4.26 -7.81
C ALA A 63 -1.07 -5.46 -6.86
N TYR A 64 0.12 -6.07 -6.96
CA TYR A 64 0.58 -7.19 -6.12
C TYR A 64 1.60 -6.78 -5.05
N LEU A 65 1.87 -5.48 -4.88
CA LEU A 65 2.65 -5.00 -3.73
C LEU A 65 1.83 -5.16 -2.46
N ASN A 66 2.28 -6.04 -1.57
CA ASN A 66 1.61 -6.28 -0.29
C ASN A 66 1.98 -5.25 0.77
N HIS A 67 1.18 -5.22 1.84
CA HIS A 67 1.43 -4.40 3.00
C HIS A 67 2.48 -5.03 3.94
N SER A 68 3.38 -4.21 4.46
CA SER A 68 4.15 -4.53 5.66
C SER A 68 4.28 -3.30 6.57
N CYS A 69 4.20 -3.52 7.88
CA CYS A 69 4.52 -2.49 8.89
C CYS A 69 6.04 -2.25 9.00
N ARG A 70 6.86 -3.13 8.41
CA ARG A 70 8.31 -2.96 8.29
C ARG A 70 8.71 -3.12 6.82
N PRO A 71 8.27 -2.19 5.95
CA PRO A 71 8.40 -2.32 4.50
C PRO A 71 9.86 -2.23 4.05
N ASN A 72 10.13 -2.70 2.84
CA ASN A 72 11.42 -2.53 2.17
C ASN A 72 11.33 -1.62 0.93
N VAL A 73 10.12 -1.28 0.46
CA VAL A 73 9.91 -0.29 -0.60
C VAL A 73 8.90 0.78 -0.19
N ALA A 74 8.96 1.93 -0.85
CA ALA A 74 7.99 3.01 -0.72
C ALA A 74 7.49 3.46 -2.09
N VAL A 75 6.21 3.80 -2.16
CA VAL A 75 5.58 4.38 -3.36
C VAL A 75 5.57 5.89 -3.24
N ASN A 76 6.34 6.56 -4.10
CA ASN A 76 6.34 8.01 -4.24
C ASN A 76 5.37 8.42 -5.35
N THR A 77 4.23 8.96 -4.96
CA THR A 77 3.13 9.32 -5.87
C THR A 77 3.38 10.62 -6.62
N HIS A 78 4.24 11.50 -6.10
CA HIS A 78 4.66 12.72 -6.79
C HIS A 78 5.64 12.39 -7.93
N ALA A 79 6.66 11.59 -7.65
CA ALA A 79 7.65 11.18 -8.64
C ALA A 79 7.20 9.99 -9.52
N LEU A 80 6.06 9.36 -9.20
CA LEU A 80 5.55 8.16 -9.86
C LEU A 80 6.61 7.04 -9.89
N THR A 81 7.20 6.76 -8.73
CA THR A 81 8.24 5.73 -8.58
C THR A 81 8.03 4.87 -7.35
N VAL A 82 8.58 3.65 -7.41
CA VAL A 82 8.77 2.79 -6.25
C VAL A 82 10.28 2.73 -5.98
N PHE A 83 10.69 3.02 -4.75
CA PHE A 83 12.10 3.03 -4.36
C PHE A 83 12.36 2.17 -3.13
N ALA A 84 13.57 1.66 -3.00
CA ALA A 84 13.98 0.84 -1.86
C ALA A 84 14.23 1.70 -0.61
N CYS A 85 13.60 1.36 0.52
CA CYS A 85 13.79 2.04 1.81
C CYS A 85 15.03 1.55 2.57
N ARG A 86 15.55 0.38 2.19
CA ARG A 86 16.72 -0.32 2.73
C ARG A 86 17.22 -1.30 1.68
N ASP A 87 18.37 -1.92 1.92
CA ASP A 87 18.87 -2.98 1.05
C ASP A 87 17.88 -4.16 1.01
N ILE A 88 17.71 -4.73 -0.18
CA ILE A 88 16.77 -5.83 -0.48
C ILE A 88 17.58 -6.97 -1.09
N ALA A 89 17.49 -8.15 -0.48
CA ALA A 89 18.16 -9.34 -1.00
C ALA A 89 17.30 -10.04 -2.07
N PRO A 90 17.90 -10.79 -2.99
CA PRO A 90 17.15 -11.72 -3.84
C PRO A 90 16.29 -12.66 -2.99
N GLY A 91 15.04 -12.86 -3.38
CA GLY A 91 14.06 -13.66 -2.64
C GLY A 91 13.24 -12.89 -1.61
N ASP A 92 13.61 -11.64 -1.30
CA ASP A 92 12.80 -10.80 -0.40
C ASP A 92 11.51 -10.36 -1.10
N GLU A 93 10.40 -10.44 -0.36
CA GLU A 93 9.12 -9.89 -0.79
C GLU A 93 9.15 -8.36 -0.76
N LEU A 94 8.77 -7.72 -1.87
CA LEU A 94 8.58 -6.29 -1.95
C LEU A 94 7.25 -5.90 -1.30
N SER A 95 7.33 -5.05 -0.27
CA SER A 95 6.17 -4.59 0.48
C SER A 95 6.30 -3.13 0.89
N PHE A 96 5.16 -2.45 0.98
CA PHE A 96 5.10 -1.05 1.38
C PHE A 96 4.08 -0.80 2.48
N PHE A 97 4.19 0.35 3.14
CA PHE A 97 3.25 0.74 4.18
C PHE A 97 2.03 1.41 3.54
N TYR A 98 0.93 0.68 3.33
CA TYR A 98 -0.28 1.21 2.67
C TYR A 98 -0.77 2.59 3.19
N PRO A 99 -0.75 2.90 4.50
CA PRO A 99 -1.12 4.24 4.97
C PRO A 99 -0.20 5.38 4.47
N SER A 100 0.94 5.08 3.84
CA SER A 100 1.76 6.08 3.14
C SER A 100 1.10 6.66 1.90
N THR A 101 0.13 5.95 1.30
CA THR A 101 -0.65 6.42 0.15
C THR A 101 -2.13 6.55 0.49
N GLU A 102 -2.70 5.64 1.28
CA GLU A 102 -4.15 5.57 1.53
C GLU A 102 -4.56 6.28 2.82
N TRP A 103 -5.37 7.33 2.70
CA TRP A 103 -5.95 8.03 3.85
C TRP A 103 -7.00 7.19 4.56
N LYS A 104 -7.90 6.57 3.78
CA LYS A 104 -8.88 5.57 4.21
C LYS A 104 -8.83 4.41 3.21
N MET A 105 -8.70 3.19 3.72
CA MET A 105 -8.71 1.98 2.88
C MET A 105 -10.13 1.71 2.37
N ASP A 106 -10.26 1.30 1.10
CA ASP A 106 -11.51 0.72 0.55
C ASP A 106 -11.91 -0.54 1.34
N ARG A 107 -10.92 -1.36 1.69
CA ARG A 107 -11.08 -2.64 2.41
C ARG A 107 -10.06 -2.74 3.54
N PRO A 108 -10.42 -2.38 4.78
CA PRO A 108 -9.56 -2.62 5.93
C PRO A 108 -9.32 -4.11 6.17
N PHE A 109 -8.15 -4.47 6.71
CA PHE A 109 -7.80 -5.87 6.99
C PHE A 109 -6.88 -6.02 8.21
N ALA A 110 -6.95 -7.18 8.85
CA ALA A 110 -6.01 -7.58 9.90
C ALA A 110 -4.63 -7.90 9.28
N CYS A 111 -3.60 -7.23 9.78
CA CYS A 111 -2.23 -7.37 9.30
C CYS A 111 -1.58 -8.65 9.83
N LEU A 112 -0.97 -9.40 8.92
CA LEU A 112 -0.25 -10.65 9.18
C LEU A 112 1.26 -10.52 8.83
N CYS A 113 1.81 -9.31 8.79
CA CYS A 113 3.18 -9.08 8.32
C CYS A 113 4.28 -9.58 9.28
N GLY A 114 3.93 -9.92 10.52
CA GLY A 114 4.88 -10.42 11.52
C GLY A 114 5.89 -9.39 12.07
N ALA A 115 5.82 -8.13 11.65
CA ALA A 115 6.71 -7.09 12.18
C ALA A 115 6.47 -6.87 13.68
N PRO A 116 7.53 -6.67 14.50
CA PRO A 116 7.37 -6.39 15.93
C PRO A 116 6.51 -5.14 16.21
N GLU A 117 6.63 -4.12 15.36
CA GLU A 117 5.93 -2.84 15.45
C GLU A 117 4.62 -2.83 14.63
N CYS A 118 4.02 -4.00 14.40
CA CYS A 118 2.81 -4.13 13.58
C CYS A 118 1.63 -3.31 14.12
N ILE A 119 1.03 -2.48 13.27
CA ILE A 119 -0.16 -1.66 13.59
C ILE A 119 -1.46 -2.46 13.72
N ARG A 120 -1.39 -3.78 13.50
CA ARG A 120 -2.47 -4.79 13.63
C ARG A 120 -3.62 -4.64 12.65
N LEU A 121 -4.22 -3.47 12.52
CA LEU A 121 -5.32 -3.19 11.60
C LEU A 121 -4.89 -2.14 10.56
N VAL A 122 -4.92 -2.50 9.28
CA VAL A 122 -4.63 -1.57 8.19
C VAL A 122 -5.95 -0.99 7.68
N ALA A 123 -6.30 0.20 8.14
CA ALA A 123 -7.55 0.90 7.78
C ALA A 123 -7.32 2.24 7.06
N GLY A 124 -6.07 2.67 6.89
CA GLY A 124 -5.67 3.93 6.28
C GLY A 124 -5.04 4.90 7.28
N ALA A 125 -4.36 5.93 6.77
CA ALA A 125 -3.55 6.86 7.56
C ALA A 125 -4.33 7.61 8.63
N ILE A 126 -5.63 7.88 8.41
CA ILE A 126 -6.47 8.59 9.39
C ILE A 126 -6.58 7.85 10.73
N TYR A 127 -6.39 6.53 10.74
CA TYR A 127 -6.50 5.69 11.93
C TYR A 127 -5.13 5.32 12.53
N VAL A 128 -4.03 5.82 11.96
CA VAL A 128 -2.68 5.59 12.45
C VAL A 128 -2.26 6.79 13.31
N PRO A 129 -1.80 6.59 14.56
CA PRO A 129 -1.26 7.67 15.38
C PRO A 129 -0.14 8.42 14.67
N LEU A 130 -0.09 9.75 14.82
CA LEU A 130 0.86 10.59 14.09
C LEU A 130 2.33 10.26 14.39
N ASP A 131 2.63 9.86 15.63
CA ASP A 131 3.97 9.44 16.05
C ASP A 131 4.40 8.10 15.41
N VAL A 132 3.43 7.26 15.03
CA VAL A 132 3.66 6.04 14.25
C VAL A 132 3.81 6.40 12.78
N LEU A 133 2.90 7.21 12.24
CA LEU A 133 2.91 7.64 10.85
C LEU A 133 4.20 8.38 10.48
N SER A 134 4.76 9.18 11.39
CA SER A 134 6.00 9.93 11.20
C SER A 134 7.25 9.06 11.07
N ARG A 135 7.17 7.76 11.37
CA ARG A 135 8.29 6.80 11.22
C ARG A 135 8.44 6.28 9.79
N TYR A 136 7.47 6.59 8.93
CA TYR A 136 7.41 6.10 7.56
C TYR A 136 7.60 7.24 6.56
N PHE A 137 8.05 6.89 5.36
CA PHE A 137 7.78 7.72 4.19
C PHE A 137 6.27 7.83 4.00
N ILE A 138 5.76 9.06 3.91
CA ILE A 138 4.36 9.35 3.58
C ILE A 138 4.31 10.38 2.47
N ASN A 139 3.34 10.23 1.56
CA ASN A 139 3.17 11.14 0.44
C ASN A 139 2.54 12.47 0.89
N ASP A 140 2.75 13.51 0.10
CA ASP A 140 2.33 14.88 0.44
C ASP A 140 0.84 14.99 0.72
N HIS A 141 0.00 14.29 -0.04
CA HIS A 141 -1.46 14.32 0.18
C HIS A 141 -1.85 13.71 1.55
N ILE A 142 -1.14 12.69 2.02
CA ILE A 142 -1.35 12.13 3.36
C ILE A 142 -0.95 13.15 4.43
N ARG A 143 0.22 13.78 4.26
CA ARG A 143 0.70 14.83 5.19
C ARG A 143 -0.31 15.98 5.26
N GLN A 144 -0.79 16.46 4.12
CA GLN A 144 -1.76 17.56 4.05
C GLN A 144 -3.10 17.19 4.72
N MET A 145 -3.62 15.98 4.48
CA MET A 145 -4.87 15.54 5.12
C MET A 145 -4.72 15.36 6.63
N ALA A 146 -3.56 14.88 7.10
CA ALA A 146 -3.25 14.79 8.53
C ALA A 146 -3.20 16.16 9.21
N LEU A 147 -2.54 17.14 8.59
CA LEU A 147 -2.49 18.52 9.10
C LEU A 147 -3.89 19.15 9.12
N ALA A 148 -4.66 19.02 8.04
CA ALA A 148 -6.02 19.53 7.99
C ALA A 148 -6.92 18.92 9.08
N LEU A 149 -6.75 17.64 9.41
CA LEU A 149 -7.49 17.00 10.50
C LEU A 149 -7.15 17.61 11.87
N LEU A 150 -5.86 17.89 12.12
CA LEU A 150 -5.41 18.53 13.36
C LEU A 150 -5.95 19.95 13.49
N GLU A 151 -5.88 20.75 12.43
CA GLU A 151 -6.40 22.12 12.40
C GLU A 151 -7.90 22.14 12.72
N ASN A 152 -8.67 21.23 12.11
CA ASN A 152 -10.11 21.12 12.35
C ASN A 152 -10.44 20.67 13.79
N THR A 153 -9.61 19.82 14.37
CA THR A 153 -9.77 19.36 15.77
C THR A 153 -9.43 20.49 16.74
N ALA A 154 -8.36 21.26 16.47
CA ALA A 154 -7.97 22.43 17.26
C ALA A 154 -8.98 23.57 17.18
N ALA A 155 -9.67 23.72 16.06
CA ALA A 155 -10.71 24.73 15.84
C ALA A 155 -12.08 24.41 16.49
N GLY A 156 -12.18 23.34 17.30
CA GLY A 156 -13.40 23.01 18.07
C GLY A 156 -14.32 21.95 17.43
N GLY A 157 -13.89 21.28 16.35
CA GLY A 157 -14.61 20.14 15.79
C GLY A 157 -14.31 18.84 16.56
N LEU A 158 -14.95 18.63 17.70
CA LEU A 158 -14.96 17.32 18.36
C LEU A 158 -15.78 16.34 17.51
N ALA A 159 -15.13 15.57 16.63
CA ALA A 159 -15.68 14.27 16.26
C ALA A 159 -15.64 13.40 17.52
N SER A 160 -16.81 12.92 17.95
CA SER A 160 -16.91 12.17 19.19
C SER A 160 -16.11 10.85 19.08
N PRO A 161 -15.53 10.32 20.17
CA PRO A 161 -14.88 9.00 20.15
C PRO A 161 -15.80 7.86 19.66
N GLN A 162 -17.12 8.09 19.64
CA GLN A 162 -18.12 7.14 19.16
C GLN A 162 -18.11 7.01 17.62
N ASP A 163 -17.68 8.03 16.89
CA ASP A 163 -17.57 7.98 15.41
C ASP A 163 -16.38 7.13 14.94
N MET A 164 -15.43 6.80 15.83
CA MET A 164 -14.30 5.90 15.55
C MET A 164 -14.57 4.42 15.84
N LEU A 165 -15.68 4.07 16.50
CA LEU A 165 -15.95 2.71 16.98
C LEU A 165 -17.19 2.02 16.39
N VAL A 166 -17.92 2.66 15.47
CA VAL A 166 -19.05 2.01 14.78
C VAL A 166 -18.58 1.37 13.47
N ASN A 167 -17.93 0.22 13.59
CA ASN A 167 -18.13 -0.87 12.63
C ASN A 167 -17.85 -2.23 13.28
N LYS A 168 -18.64 -2.56 14.30
CA LYS A 168 -18.87 -3.98 14.63
C LYS A 168 -19.52 -4.61 13.39
N SER A 169 -18.92 -5.70 12.92
CA SER A 169 -19.27 -6.51 11.74
C SER A 169 -19.01 -5.91 10.35
N ALA A 170 -17.77 -5.47 10.07
CA ALA A 170 -17.20 -5.77 8.76
C ALA A 170 -16.59 -7.17 8.85
N GLY A 171 -17.17 -8.15 8.15
CA GLY A 171 -16.64 -9.50 8.11
C GLY A 171 -15.15 -9.46 7.76
N LEU A 172 -14.32 -10.04 8.64
CA LEU A 172 -12.91 -10.25 8.38
C LEU A 172 -12.83 -11.27 7.25
N ILE A 173 -12.71 -10.78 6.01
CA ILE A 173 -12.46 -11.64 4.85
C ILE A 173 -11.05 -12.17 5.01
N SER A 174 -10.91 -13.49 5.02
CA SER A 174 -9.60 -14.13 5.15
C SER A 174 -8.77 -13.80 3.91
N PRO A 175 -7.44 -13.69 4.02
CA PRO A 175 -6.58 -13.46 2.85
C PRO A 175 -6.77 -14.48 1.71
N ALA A 176 -7.27 -15.69 2.02
CA ALA A 176 -7.50 -16.77 1.06
C ALA A 176 -8.67 -16.52 0.09
N GLU A 177 -9.65 -15.67 0.44
CA GLU A 177 -10.80 -15.38 -0.42
C GLU A 177 -10.45 -14.42 -1.58
N ASN A 178 -9.25 -13.84 -1.58
CA ASN A 178 -8.76 -12.96 -2.65
C ASN A 178 -8.37 -13.70 -3.94
N LEU A 179 -8.28 -15.04 -3.94
CA LEU A 179 -7.80 -15.84 -5.08
C LEU A 179 -8.77 -15.82 -6.29
N MET A 180 -10.09 -15.64 -6.07
CA MET A 180 -11.08 -15.78 -7.16
C MET A 180 -11.21 -14.56 -8.09
N ASN A 181 -10.60 -13.41 -7.78
CA ASN A 181 -10.78 -12.16 -8.52
C ASN A 181 -9.52 -11.63 -9.23
N TYR A 182 -8.44 -12.41 -9.27
CA TYR A 182 -7.27 -12.02 -10.06
C TYR A 182 -7.55 -12.20 -11.57
N PRO A 183 -7.41 -11.16 -12.40
CA PRO A 183 -7.41 -11.35 -13.84
C PRO A 183 -6.22 -12.25 -14.19
N LYS A 184 -6.50 -13.39 -14.84
CA LYS A 184 -5.47 -14.31 -15.33
C LYS A 184 -4.48 -13.50 -16.16
N ALA A 185 -3.21 -13.45 -15.74
CA ALA A 185 -2.16 -12.90 -16.56
C ALA A 185 -2.15 -13.67 -17.89
N SER A 186 -2.37 -12.97 -19.00
CA SER A 186 -2.30 -13.57 -20.33
C SER A 186 -0.89 -14.12 -20.51
N ARG A 187 -0.75 -15.43 -20.61
CA ARG A 187 0.50 -16.05 -21.04
C ARG A 187 0.88 -15.42 -22.38
N ARG A 188 2.03 -14.75 -22.45
CA ARG A 188 2.69 -14.58 -23.74
C ARG A 188 3.19 -15.97 -24.12
N GLU A 189 2.47 -16.61 -25.02
CA GLU A 189 2.99 -17.75 -25.75
C GLU A 189 4.21 -17.26 -26.52
N THR A 190 5.39 -17.77 -26.15
CA THR A 190 6.57 -17.70 -26.99
C THR A 190 6.33 -18.60 -28.20
N VAL A 191 6.26 -17.99 -29.38
CA VAL A 191 6.53 -18.63 -30.67
C VAL A 191 7.64 -17.83 -31.34
#